data_AF-A0A5B6VVT6-F1
#
_entry.id   AF-A0A5B6VVT6-F1
#
_cell.length_a   1.000
_cell.length_b   1.000
_cell.length_c   1.000
_cell.angle_alpha   90.00
_cell.angle_beta   90.00
_cell.angle_gamma   90.00
#
_symmetry.space_group_name_H-M   'P 1'
#
loop_
_entity.id
_entity.type
_entity.pdbx_description
1 polymer ?
#
loop_
_entity_poly.entity_id
_entity_poly.type
_entity_poly.pdbx_seq_one_letter_code
_entity_poly.pdbx_strand_id
1 'polypeptide(L)'
;MFSYDHCGEFPVDAYVDCDKVVNGSPWTFNNHLLLLHVLKDDEDPLEVSLLYTTFWVQIQNFPTGMLSEAMARQFGDFIGTFLDYDEKSVVA
;
A
#
# COMPACT_ATOMS: atom_id res chain seq x y z
N MET A 1 -35.56 3.88 -4.38
CA MET A 1 -35.57 5.31 -4.01
C MET A 1 -36.17 5.44 -2.61
N PHE A 2 -35.33 5.15 -1.61
CA PHE A 2 -35.52 5.35 -0.17
C PHE A 2 -34.09 5.66 0.31
N SER A 3 -33.79 6.94 0.52
CA SER A 3 -33.78 7.64 1.81
C SER A 3 -32.36 7.64 2.36
N TYR A 4 -31.79 8.85 2.49
CA TYR A 4 -30.57 9.13 3.23
C TYR A 4 -30.84 8.84 4.71
N ASP A 5 -30.74 7.56 5.07
CA ASP A 5 -30.72 7.17 6.47
C ASP A 5 -29.30 7.44 6.99
N HIS A 6 -29.21 8.56 7.69
CA HIS A 6 -28.32 8.82 8.82
C HIS A 6 -27.06 7.95 8.84
N CYS A 7 -25.95 8.54 8.40
CA CYS A 7 -24.62 8.07 8.71
C CYS A 7 -24.52 7.95 10.23
N GLY A 8 -24.75 6.74 10.74
CA GLY A 8 -24.67 6.45 12.16
C GLY A 8 -23.26 6.78 12.62
N GLU A 9 -23.18 7.44 13.78
CA GLU A 9 -21.92 7.71 14.46
C GLU A 9 -21.14 6.40 14.59
N PHE A 10 -20.17 6.20 13.70
CA PHE A 10 -19.24 5.09 13.81
C PHE A 10 -18.41 5.31 15.08
N PRO A 11 -18.24 4.29 15.94
CA PRO A 11 -17.40 4.42 17.12
C PRO A 11 -16.01 4.88 16.69
N VAL A 12 -15.48 5.90 17.37
CA VAL A 12 -14.15 6.50 17.13
C VAL A 12 -13.00 5.48 17.12
N ASP A 13 -13.23 4.29 17.66
CA ASP A 13 -12.29 3.16 17.65
C ASP A 13 -12.10 2.52 16.26
N ALA A 14 -13.07 2.66 15.36
CA ALA A 14 -12.98 2.12 13.99
C ALA A 14 -12.00 2.90 13.12
N TYR A 15 -11.93 4.23 13.29
CA TYR A 15 -11.04 5.09 12.50
C TYR A 15 -9.56 4.81 12.80
N VAL A 16 -9.24 4.55 14.07
CA VAL A 16 -7.89 4.16 14.51
C VAL A 16 -7.48 2.79 13.96
N ASP A 17 -8.45 1.93 13.65
CA ASP A 17 -8.21 0.62 13.03
C ASP A 17 -7.94 0.76 11.53
N CYS A 18 -8.69 1.63 10.83
CA CYS A 18 -8.51 1.88 9.40
C CYS A 18 -7.07 2.32 9.06
N ASP A 19 -6.50 3.28 9.80
CA ASP A 19 -5.13 3.74 9.55
C ASP A 19 -4.10 2.62 9.74
N LYS A 20 -4.28 1.76 10.76
CA LYS A 20 -3.39 0.61 10.98
C LYS A 20 -3.52 -0.42 9.86
N VAL A 21 -4.74 -0.69 9.42
CA VAL A 21 -5.02 -1.61 8.32
C VAL A 21 -4.42 -1.07 7.02
N VAL A 22 -4.56 0.21 6.70
CA VAL A 22 -3.97 0.79 5.49
C VAL A 22 -2.45 0.76 5.53
N ASN A 23 -1.85 1.20 6.64
CA ASN A 23 -0.39 1.23 6.80
C ASN A 23 0.25 -0.16 6.89
N GLY A 24 -0.50 -1.20 7.26
CA GLY A 24 -0.04 -2.59 7.30
C GLY A 24 -0.13 -3.33 5.96
N SER A 25 -0.59 -2.66 4.89
CA SER A 25 -0.59 -3.24 3.55
C SER A 25 0.85 -3.54 3.06
N PRO A 26 1.04 -4.53 2.16
CA PRO A 26 0.03 -5.37 1.52
C PRO A 26 -0.48 -6.50 2.43
N TRP A 27 -1.78 -6.83 2.33
CA TRP A 27 -2.38 -7.94 3.08
C TRP A 27 -2.60 -9.17 2.21
N THR A 28 -2.41 -10.35 2.80
CA THR A 28 -2.72 -11.62 2.15
C THR A 28 -3.72 -12.42 2.97
N PHE A 29 -4.75 -12.94 2.33
CA PHE A 29 -5.71 -13.87 2.92
C PHE A 29 -5.79 -15.13 2.08
N ASN A 30 -5.54 -16.30 2.67
CA ASN A 30 -5.47 -17.59 1.96
C ASN A 30 -4.55 -17.56 0.73
N ASN A 31 -3.37 -16.93 0.84
CA ASN A 31 -2.41 -16.73 -0.26
C ASN A 31 -2.95 -15.90 -1.44
N HIS A 32 -4.07 -15.20 -1.26
CA HIS A 32 -4.57 -14.21 -2.20
C HIS A 32 -4.27 -12.81 -1.68
N LEU A 33 -3.75 -11.95 -2.56
CA LEU A 33 -3.46 -10.56 -2.26
C LEU A 33 -4.77 -9.76 -2.17
N LEU A 34 -4.93 -9.01 -1.08
CA LEU A 34 -6.07 -8.12 -0.89
C LEU A 34 -5.66 -6.70 -1.23
N LEU A 35 -6.43 -6.06 -2.12
CA LEU A 35 -6.33 -4.64 -2.39
C LEU A 35 -7.41 -3.93 -1.59
N LEU A 36 -7.00 -2.92 -0.82
CA LEU A 36 -7.88 -2.16 0.07
C LEU A 36 -7.81 -0.69 -0.33
N HIS A 37 -8.96 -0.02 -0.32
CA HIS A 37 -9.08 1.42 -0.53
C HIS A 37 -10.02 1.98 0.54
N VAL A 38 -9.61 3.08 1.17
CA VAL A 38 -10.47 3.80 2.11
C VAL A 38 -11.36 4.73 1.31
N LEU A 39 -12.65 4.41 1.29
CA LEU A 39 -13.66 5.22 0.63
C LEU A 39 -13.78 6.57 1.33
N LYS A 40 -13.78 7.64 0.54
CA LYS A 40 -14.12 8.99 1.00
C LYS A 40 -15.63 9.20 0.90
N ASP A 41 -16.16 10.18 1.65
CA ASP A 41 -17.60 10.44 1.74
C ASP A 41 -18.30 10.72 0.40
N ASP A 42 -17.56 11.09 -0.65
CA ASP A 42 -18.06 11.44 -1.99
C ASP A 42 -17.54 10.51 -3.10
N GLU A 43 -16.95 9.36 -2.74
CA GLU A 43 -16.50 8.36 -3.72
C GLU A 43 -17.55 7.25 -3.89
N ASP A 44 -17.91 6.94 -5.14
CA ASP A 44 -18.72 5.76 -5.45
C ASP A 44 -17.84 4.49 -5.39
N PRO A 45 -18.14 3.53 -4.50
CA PRO A 45 -17.37 2.31 -4.37
C PRO A 45 -17.28 1.48 -5.66
N LEU A 46 -18.23 1.63 -6.57
CA LEU A 46 -18.26 0.90 -7.85
C LEU A 46 -17.32 1.51 -8.90
N GLU A 47 -16.96 2.78 -8.75
CA GLU A 47 -16.06 3.51 -9.66
C GLU A 47 -14.60 3.47 -9.17
N VAL A 48 -14.36 3.04 -7.92
CA VAL A 48 -13.01 2.91 -7.36
C VAL A 48 -12.26 1.76 -8.01
N SER A 49 -11.15 2.09 -8.69
CA SER A 49 -10.28 1.11 -9.34
C SER A 49 -9.24 0.53 -8.36
N LEU A 50 -9.43 -0.73 -7.96
CA LEU A 50 -8.48 -1.50 -7.15
C LEU A 50 -7.50 -2.27 -8.03
N LEU A 51 -6.50 -1.58 -8.60
CA LEU A 51 -5.56 -2.18 -9.56
C LEU A 51 -4.12 -2.28 -9.06
N TYR A 52 -3.74 -1.43 -8.11
CA TYR A 52 -2.36 -1.29 -7.66
C TYR A 52 -2.27 -1.45 -6.15
N THR A 53 -1.15 -1.99 -5.68
CA THR A 53 -0.78 -2.00 -4.27
C THR A 53 0.73 -1.84 -4.14
N THR A 54 1.16 -1.33 -2.99
CA THR A 54 2.56 -1.03 -2.69
C THR A 54 3.14 -2.15 -1.85
N PHE A 55 4.31 -2.67 -2.21
CA PHE A 55 4.99 -3.69 -1.44
C PHE A 55 6.50 -3.56 -1.57
N TRP A 56 7.21 -4.07 -0.57
CA TRP A 56 8.67 -4.12 -0.58
C TRP A 56 9.15 -5.25 -1.49
N VAL A 57 10.07 -4.91 -2.39
CA VAL A 57 10.75 -5.88 -3.25
C VAL A 57 12.19 -6.01 -2.79
N GLN A 58 12.61 -7.23 -2.45
CA GLN A 58 13.99 -7.52 -2.12
C GLN A 58 14.73 -8.05 -3.35
N ILE A 59 15.76 -7.33 -3.79
CA ILE A 59 16.65 -7.77 -4.86
C ILE A 59 17.82 -8.54 -4.22
N GLN A 60 18.00 -9.80 -4.62
CA GLN A 60 19.09 -10.66 -4.13
C GLN A 60 20.28 -10.67 -5.09
N ASN A 61 21.45 -11.06 -4.59
CA ASN A 61 22.71 -11.19 -5.34
C ASN A 61 23.22 -9.87 -5.94
N PHE A 62 22.98 -8.76 -5.24
CA PHE A 62 23.48 -7.46 -5.66
C PHE A 62 24.98 -7.31 -5.30
N PRO A 63 25.86 -6.87 -6.23
CA PRO A 63 27.27 -6.65 -5.91
C PRO A 63 27.42 -5.62 -4.79
N THR A 64 28.13 -6.00 -3.73
CA THR A 64 28.36 -5.14 -2.56
C THR A 64 29.05 -3.84 -2.98
N GLY A 65 28.42 -2.70 -2.69
CA GLY A 65 28.95 -1.35 -3.03
C GLY A 65 28.29 -0.67 -4.24
N MET A 66 27.34 -1.31 -4.92
CA MET A 66 26.60 -0.71 -6.05
C MET A 66 25.18 -0.23 -5.67
N LEU A 67 24.72 -0.50 -4.45
CA LEU A 67 23.38 -0.09 -4.01
C LEU A 67 23.37 1.43 -3.75
N SER A 68 22.77 2.18 -4.66
CA SER A 68 22.56 3.63 -4.56
C SER A 68 21.09 3.95 -4.80
N GLU A 69 20.60 5.07 -4.28
CA GLU A 69 19.24 5.56 -4.54
C GLU A 69 18.93 5.59 -6.04
N ALA A 70 19.87 6.07 -6.86
CA ALA A 70 19.71 6.15 -8.31
C ALA A 70 19.45 4.78 -8.94
N MET A 71 20.11 3.75 -8.43
CA MET A 71 19.95 2.38 -8.90
C MET A 71 18.66 1.74 -8.38
N ALA A 72 18.33 1.95 -7.09
CA ALA A 72 17.07 1.52 -6.51
C ALA A 72 15.86 2.11 -7.25
N ARG A 73 15.94 3.41 -7.60
CA ARG A 73 14.95 4.09 -8.43
C ARG A 73 14.86 3.48 -9.83
N GLN A 74 15.98 3.23 -10.51
CA GLN A 74 15.95 2.59 -11.83
C GLN A 74 15.27 1.22 -11.81
N PHE A 75 15.56 0.38 -10.81
CA PHE A 75 14.90 -0.92 -10.68
C PHE A 75 13.43 -0.79 -10.26
N GLY A 76 13.13 0.11 -9.33
CA GLY A 76 11.77 0.38 -8.88
C GLY A 76 10.88 0.88 -10.01
N ASP A 77 11.38 1.82 -10.82
CA ASP A 77 10.68 2.36 -11.99
C ASP A 77 10.60 1.34 -13.15
N PHE A 78 11.51 0.36 -13.19
CA PHE A 78 11.42 -0.75 -14.15
C PHE A 78 10.34 -1.77 -13.77
N ILE A 79 10.22 -2.10 -12.48
CA ILE A 79 9.22 -3.06 -11.98
C ILE A 79 7.83 -2.41 -11.88
N GLY A 80 7.78 -1.14 -11.53
CA GLY A 80 6.54 -0.39 -11.29
C GLY A 80 6.81 1.08 -11.02
N THR A 81 6.30 1.59 -9.91
CA THR A 81 6.58 2.97 -9.46
C THR A 81 7.47 2.91 -8.22
N PHE A 82 8.67 3.47 -8.30
CA PHE A 82 9.53 3.59 -7.14
C PHE A 82 8.89 4.51 -6.09
N LEU A 83 8.80 4.04 -4.86
CA LEU A 83 8.28 4.82 -3.73
C LEU A 83 9.38 5.15 -2.74
N ASP A 84 10.11 4.14 -2.27
CA ASP A 84 11.13 4.29 -1.25
C ASP A 84 12.15 3.15 -1.32
N TYR A 85 13.30 3.33 -0.66
CA TYR A 85 14.32 2.30 -0.50
C TYR A 85 14.91 2.31 0.91
N ASP A 86 15.19 1.12 1.46
CA ASP A 86 15.81 1.01 2.78
C ASP A 86 17.34 1.01 2.69
N GLU A 87 17.97 2.10 3.09
CA GLU A 87 19.43 2.24 3.17
C GLU A 87 20.06 1.33 4.24
N LYS A 88 19.31 0.90 5.25
CA LYS A 88 19.86 0.23 6.45
C LYS A 88 20.10 -1.26 6.27
N SER A 89 19.67 -1.84 5.16
CA SER A 89 19.86 -3.27 4.86
C SER A 89 21.18 -3.59 4.17
N VAL A 90 22.03 -2.59 3.87
CA VAL A 90 23.44 -2.80 3.50
C VAL A 90 24.27 -3.02 4.77
N VAL A 91 24.07 -4.17 5.42
CA VAL A 91 24.97 -4.62 6.48
C VAL A 91 26.19 -5.23 5.80
N ALA A 92 27.34 -4.54 5.94
CA ALA A 92 28.66 -5.03 5.60
C ALA A 92 29.11 -6.16 6.54
#